data_AF-A0A3C0IUL7-F1
#
_entry.id   AF-A0A3C0IUL7-F1
#
_cell.length_a   1.000
_cell.length_b   1.000
_cell.length_c   1.000
_cell.angle_alpha   90.00
_cell.angle_beta   90.00
_cell.angle_gamma   90.00
#
_symmetry.space_group_name_H-M   'P 1'
#
loop_
_entity.id
_entity.type
_entity.pdbx_description
1 polymer ?
#
loop_
_entity_poly.entity_id
_entity_poly.type
_entity_poly.pdbx_seq_one_letter_code
_entity_poly.pdbx_strand_id
1 'polypeptide(L)'
;MKKATGSSDTTKPATTAPTSGTIIGKVFNGRSGTGLTQEDVAEGLKQALSQGVNRGTSQLASVDGFLKNAAVKVLLPPELQQVEQSLRKLGMGNLVDDAITSMNRAAEDAAGQAAPIFINAIKQMTIQDGFAILKGSDTSATSYLRNKTTAPLTDAFRPVIQGSLEKVGATKYWTTMINAYNKVSFKKVNPD
;
A
#
# COMPACT_ATOMS: atom_id res chain seq x y z
N MET A 1 27.99 -79.70 18.43
CA MET A 1 28.76 -79.71 17.16
C MET A 1 27.80 -79.98 16.00
N LYS A 2 28.05 -79.32 14.84
CA LYS A 2 27.37 -79.40 13.51
C LYS A 2 26.08 -78.56 13.36
N LYS A 3 26.15 -77.32 12.85
CA LYS A 3 26.33 -76.77 11.47
C LYS A 3 25.14 -76.98 10.52
N ALA A 4 24.72 -75.83 9.98
CA ALA A 4 23.69 -75.49 8.99
C ALA A 4 23.76 -76.21 7.63
N THR A 5 22.67 -76.16 6.84
CA THR A 5 22.50 -75.32 5.61
C THR A 5 21.17 -75.55 4.86
N GLY A 6 20.51 -74.43 4.45
CA GLY A 6 19.64 -74.16 3.26
C GLY A 6 18.32 -74.93 3.05
N SER A 7 17.30 -74.49 2.28
CA SER A 7 16.85 -73.22 1.65
C SER A 7 15.53 -73.53 0.88
N SER A 8 14.65 -72.53 0.70
CA SER A 8 13.52 -72.39 -0.28
C SER A 8 12.32 -73.36 -0.20
N ASP A 9 11.07 -73.05 -0.57
CA ASP A 9 10.24 -71.85 -0.77
C ASP A 9 8.80 -72.38 -1.09
N THR A 10 7.77 -71.57 -0.85
CA THR A 10 6.36 -71.63 -1.34
C THR A 10 5.36 -72.67 -0.78
N THR A 11 4.31 -72.21 -0.08
CA THR A 11 2.91 -72.06 -0.61
C THR A 11 1.89 -71.59 0.47
N LYS A 12 1.38 -70.35 0.28
CA LYS A 12 0.02 -69.76 0.49
C LYS A 12 -0.95 -70.26 1.59
N PRO A 13 -1.65 -69.32 2.28
CA PRO A 13 -3.12 -69.31 2.17
C PRO A 13 -3.76 -67.92 1.93
N ALA A 14 -4.86 -67.99 1.17
CA ALA A 14 -6.04 -67.13 1.03
C ALA A 14 -5.99 -65.60 1.28
N THR A 15 -6.21 -64.89 0.18
CA THR A 15 -6.64 -63.50 0.01
C THR A 15 -8.02 -63.21 0.65
N THR A 16 -8.10 -62.19 1.50
CA THR A 16 -9.32 -61.39 1.69
C THR A 16 -8.99 -59.93 1.36
N ALA A 17 -9.61 -59.42 0.30
CA ALA A 17 -9.37 -58.08 -0.20
C ALA A 17 -10.03 -57.02 0.71
N PRO A 18 -9.35 -55.91 1.06
CA PRO A 18 -10.04 -54.75 1.60
C PRO A 18 -10.82 -54.06 0.48
N THR A 19 -12.14 -54.15 0.54
CA THR A 19 -13.08 -53.41 -0.32
C THR A 19 -12.78 -51.92 -0.32
N SER A 20 -12.47 -51.37 -1.50
CA SER A 20 -12.11 -49.96 -1.77
C SER A 20 -13.25 -48.94 -1.54
N GLY A 21 -14.29 -49.27 -0.78
CA GLY A 21 -15.47 -48.42 -0.59
C GLY A 21 -15.42 -47.43 0.59
N THR A 22 -14.46 -47.56 1.50
CA THR A 22 -14.52 -46.86 2.81
C THR A 22 -13.57 -45.66 2.94
N ILE A 23 -12.60 -45.49 2.03
CA ILE A 23 -11.61 -44.41 2.14
C ILE A 23 -12.16 -43.06 1.63
N ILE A 24 -13.12 -43.06 0.69
CA ILE A 24 -13.62 -41.83 0.05
C ILE A 24 -14.54 -41.03 0.99
N GLY A 25 -15.14 -41.66 2.00
CA GLY A 25 -16.03 -40.99 2.97
C GLY A 25 -15.33 -40.14 4.03
N LYS A 26 -14.02 -40.31 4.26
CA LYS A 26 -13.28 -39.56 5.30
C LYS A 26 -12.54 -38.31 4.81
N VAL A 27 -12.47 -38.10 3.50
CA VAL A 27 -11.81 -36.92 2.91
C VAL A 27 -12.80 -35.78 2.64
N PHE A 28 -14.11 -36.07 2.55
CA PHE A 28 -15.14 -35.07 2.22
C PHE A 28 -16.09 -34.70 3.37
N ASN A 29 -15.93 -35.28 4.57
CA ASN A 29 -16.87 -35.07 5.68
C ASN A 29 -16.47 -33.95 6.67
N GLY A 30 -15.95 -32.83 6.17
CA GLY A 30 -15.41 -31.75 7.01
C GLY A 30 -15.72 -30.32 6.58
N ARG A 31 -16.67 -30.08 5.67
CA ARG A 31 -16.98 -28.70 5.23
C ARG A 31 -18.46 -28.44 4.97
N SER A 32 -19.32 -29.05 5.79
CA SER A 32 -20.73 -28.71 5.84
C SER A 32 -21.04 -28.05 7.19
N GLY A 33 -21.07 -26.71 7.22
CA GLY A 33 -21.87 -25.97 8.21
C GLY A 33 -21.18 -25.36 9.44
N THR A 34 -19.87 -25.16 9.47
CA THR A 34 -19.24 -24.29 10.49
C THR A 34 -19.11 -22.88 9.95
N GLY A 35 -19.73 -21.90 10.62
CA GLY A 35 -19.53 -20.47 10.31
C GLY A 35 -18.03 -20.11 10.27
N LEU A 36 -17.70 -19.04 9.56
CA LEU A 36 -16.32 -18.56 9.44
C LEU A 36 -15.67 -18.45 10.83
N THR A 37 -14.48 -19.01 10.99
CA THR A 37 -13.72 -18.86 12.25
C THR A 37 -13.21 -17.43 12.38
N GLN A 38 -12.82 -17.04 13.60
CA GLN A 38 -12.24 -15.72 13.82
C GLN A 38 -10.94 -15.52 13.03
N GLU A 39 -10.18 -16.60 12.90
CA GLU A 39 -8.96 -16.70 12.12
C GLU A 39 -9.23 -16.53 10.62
N ASP A 40 -10.25 -17.22 10.07
CA ASP A 40 -10.62 -17.10 8.65
C ASP A 40 -11.02 -15.66 8.28
N VAL A 41 -11.78 -15.02 9.18
CA VAL A 41 -12.21 -13.63 9.01
C VAL A 41 -11.01 -12.67 9.02
N ALA A 42 -10.11 -12.82 10.00
CA ALA A 42 -8.93 -11.98 10.12
C ALA A 42 -7.99 -12.13 8.92
N GLU A 43 -7.77 -13.37 8.46
CA GLU A 43 -6.92 -13.63 7.29
C GLU A 43 -7.58 -13.10 6.01
N GLY A 44 -8.89 -13.33 5.82
CA GLY A 44 -9.64 -12.77 4.69
C GLY A 44 -9.56 -11.24 4.62
N LEU A 45 -9.68 -10.57 5.77
CA LEU A 45 -9.53 -9.12 5.86
C LEU A 45 -8.10 -8.67 5.52
N LYS A 46 -7.07 -9.34 6.05
CA LYS A 46 -5.66 -9.03 5.73
C LYS A 46 -5.38 -9.18 4.24
N GLN A 47 -5.88 -10.24 3.61
CA GLN A 47 -5.73 -10.47 2.18
C GLN A 47 -6.43 -9.37 1.37
N ALA A 48 -7.68 -9.05 1.72
CA ALA A 48 -8.43 -7.99 1.05
C ALA A 48 -7.74 -6.63 1.15
N LEU A 49 -7.26 -6.26 2.35
CA LEU A 49 -6.53 -5.02 2.58
C LEU A 49 -5.20 -5.01 1.83
N SER A 50 -4.47 -6.12 1.81
CA SER A 50 -3.19 -6.21 1.09
C SER A 50 -3.38 -6.01 -0.41
N GLN A 51 -4.41 -6.62 -0.99
CA GLN A 51 -4.75 -6.44 -2.39
C GLN A 51 -5.23 -5.02 -2.69
N GLY A 52 -6.06 -4.44 -1.80
CA GLY A 52 -6.52 -3.06 -1.92
C GLY A 52 -5.38 -2.06 -1.90
N VAL A 53 -4.43 -2.24 -0.97
CA VAL A 53 -3.20 -1.44 -0.88
C VAL A 53 -2.39 -1.56 -2.15
N ASN A 54 -2.05 -2.78 -2.59
CA ASN A 54 -1.22 -2.97 -3.79
C ASN A 54 -1.83 -2.31 -5.02
N ARG A 55 -3.15 -2.46 -5.21
CA ARG A 55 -3.87 -1.83 -6.32
C ARG A 55 -3.87 -0.31 -6.19
N GLY A 56 -4.20 0.22 -5.01
CA GLY A 56 -4.29 1.66 -4.76
C GLY A 56 -2.93 2.35 -4.93
N THR A 57 -1.87 1.79 -4.33
CA THR A 57 -0.53 2.35 -4.47
C THR A 57 0.00 2.21 -5.89
N SER A 58 -0.27 1.10 -6.59
CA SER A 58 0.13 0.94 -8.00
C SER A 58 -0.61 1.91 -8.91
N GLN A 59 -1.90 2.14 -8.68
CA GLN A 59 -2.69 3.11 -9.44
C GLN A 59 -2.16 4.53 -9.23
N LEU A 60 -1.85 4.90 -7.99
CA LEU A 60 -1.31 6.21 -7.66
C LEU A 60 0.14 6.39 -8.13
N ALA A 61 0.95 5.34 -8.14
CA ALA A 61 2.33 5.37 -8.61
C ALA A 61 2.46 5.36 -10.14
N SER A 62 1.37 5.10 -10.86
CA SER A 62 1.37 5.13 -12.31
C SER A 62 1.49 6.57 -12.82
N VAL A 63 2.03 6.74 -14.03
CA VAL A 63 2.06 8.04 -14.71
C VAL A 63 0.63 8.59 -14.78
N ASP A 64 0.46 9.82 -14.30
CA ASP A 64 -0.80 10.55 -14.18
C ASP A 64 -1.76 10.03 -13.09
N GLY A 65 -1.30 9.10 -12.24
CA GLY A 65 -2.05 8.59 -11.09
C GLY A 65 -2.43 9.67 -10.09
N PHE A 66 -1.62 10.74 -9.99
CA PHE A 66 -1.97 11.96 -9.26
C PHE A 66 -2.44 13.05 -10.22
N LEU A 67 -1.66 13.38 -11.25
CA LEU A 67 -1.85 14.61 -12.02
C LEU A 67 -3.22 14.70 -12.72
N LYS A 68 -3.76 13.57 -13.21
CA LYS A 68 -5.07 13.50 -13.87
C LYS A 68 -6.21 13.07 -12.95
N ASN A 69 -5.91 12.72 -11.70
CA ASN A 69 -6.92 12.32 -10.74
C ASN A 69 -7.34 13.50 -9.87
N ALA A 70 -8.49 14.11 -10.16
CA ALA A 70 -8.98 15.30 -9.46
C ALA A 70 -9.15 15.10 -7.94
N ALA A 71 -9.32 13.86 -7.46
CA ALA A 71 -9.47 13.57 -6.04
C ALA A 71 -8.15 13.61 -5.25
N VAL A 72 -7.01 13.40 -5.92
CA VAL A 72 -5.70 13.31 -5.26
C VAL A 72 -4.62 14.21 -5.87
N LYS A 73 -4.93 14.91 -6.96
CA LYS A 73 -4.02 15.84 -7.63
C LYS A 73 -3.42 16.80 -6.62
N VAL A 74 -2.09 16.85 -6.58
CA VAL A 74 -1.37 17.77 -5.73
C VAL A 74 -1.42 19.15 -6.39
N LEU A 75 -2.08 20.09 -5.72
CA LEU A 75 -2.13 21.49 -6.12
C LEU A 75 -1.09 22.29 -5.36
N LEU A 76 -0.79 23.49 -5.86
CA LEU A 76 0.02 24.43 -5.12
C LEU A 76 -0.65 24.74 -3.78
N PRO A 77 0.14 24.87 -2.70
CA PRO A 77 -0.39 25.14 -1.39
C PRO A 77 -1.01 26.56 -1.35
N PRO A 78 -1.97 26.83 -0.45
CA PRO A 78 -2.73 28.08 -0.43
C PRO A 78 -1.87 29.35 -0.40
N GLU A 79 -0.69 29.28 0.22
CA GLU A 79 0.26 30.38 0.32
C GLU A 79 0.81 30.83 -1.05
N LEU A 80 0.78 29.93 -2.05
CA LEU A 80 1.33 30.18 -3.39
C LEU A 80 0.28 30.52 -4.44
N GLN A 81 -1.01 30.49 -4.10
CA GLN A 81 -2.09 30.78 -5.04
C GLN A 81 -2.00 32.21 -5.62
N GLN A 82 -1.63 33.18 -4.79
CA GLN A 82 -1.46 34.57 -5.27
C GLN A 82 -0.31 34.69 -6.27
N VAL A 83 0.75 33.89 -6.08
CA VAL A 83 1.90 33.95 -6.97
C VAL A 83 1.65 33.21 -8.27
N GLU A 84 0.96 32.07 -8.23
CA GLU A 84 0.42 31.42 -9.43
C GLU A 84 -0.40 32.40 -10.27
N GLN A 85 -1.36 33.12 -9.66
CA GLN A 85 -2.20 34.07 -10.39
C GLN A 85 -1.38 35.18 -11.04
N SER A 86 -0.35 35.67 -10.34
CA SER A 86 0.54 36.71 -10.85
C SER A 86 1.38 36.20 -12.04
N LEU A 87 1.98 35.01 -11.92
CA LEU A 87 2.76 34.40 -12.99
C LEU A 87 1.90 34.12 -14.24
N ARG A 88 0.67 33.63 -14.05
CA ARG A 88 -0.26 33.42 -15.17
C ARG A 88 -0.62 34.72 -15.88
N LYS A 89 -0.87 35.81 -15.12
CA LYS A 89 -1.14 37.14 -15.69
C LYS A 89 0.03 37.71 -16.49
N LEU A 90 1.26 37.35 -16.11
CA LEU A 90 2.49 37.75 -16.83
C LEU A 90 2.80 36.86 -18.04
N GLY A 91 1.91 35.94 -18.42
CA GLY A 91 2.12 35.00 -19.53
C GLY A 91 3.01 33.81 -19.19
N MET A 92 3.40 33.63 -17.92
CA MET A 92 4.27 32.56 -17.44
C MET A 92 3.48 31.35 -16.92
N GLY A 93 2.27 31.12 -17.45
CA GLY A 93 1.41 30.02 -17.02
C GLY A 93 2.03 28.64 -17.21
N ASN A 94 2.79 28.45 -18.30
CA ASN A 94 3.49 27.19 -18.58
C ASN A 94 4.46 26.79 -17.45
N LEU A 95 5.14 27.76 -16.84
CA LEU A 95 6.05 27.50 -15.72
C LEU A 95 5.30 26.98 -14.48
N VAL A 96 4.10 27.52 -14.24
CA VAL A 96 3.23 27.06 -13.15
C VAL A 96 2.76 25.63 -13.42
N ASP A 97 2.36 25.34 -14.66
CA ASP A 97 1.87 24.02 -15.06
C ASP A 97 2.98 22.96 -15.00
N ASP A 98 4.23 23.32 -15.36
CA ASP A 98 5.40 22.46 -15.21
C ASP A 98 5.71 22.16 -13.74
N ALA A 99 5.61 23.17 -12.86
CA ALA A 99 5.81 23.00 -11.42
C ALA A 99 4.75 22.06 -10.81
N ILE A 100 3.47 22.25 -11.16
CA ILE A 100 2.38 21.36 -10.73
C ILE A 100 2.62 19.95 -11.25
N THR A 101 2.95 19.80 -12.53
CA THR A 101 3.20 18.50 -13.17
C THR A 101 4.27 17.75 -12.41
N SER A 102 5.42 18.38 -12.16
CA SER A 102 6.53 17.69 -11.54
C SER A 102 6.32 17.43 -10.03
N MET A 103 5.59 18.28 -9.32
CA MET A 103 5.15 17.95 -7.95
C MET A 103 4.22 16.72 -7.92
N ASN A 104 3.36 16.54 -8.93
CA ASN A 104 2.55 15.33 -9.05
C ASN A 104 3.40 14.12 -9.45
N ARG A 105 4.43 14.27 -10.30
CA ARG A 105 5.39 13.19 -10.59
C ARG A 105 6.14 12.76 -9.32
N ALA A 106 6.53 13.71 -8.48
CA ALA A 106 7.11 13.42 -7.17
C ALA A 106 6.21 12.56 -6.29
N ALA A 107 4.91 12.88 -6.28
CA ALA A 107 3.91 12.14 -5.52
C ALA A 107 3.68 10.74 -6.10
N GLU A 108 3.70 10.58 -7.43
CA GLU A 108 3.65 9.29 -8.12
C GLU A 108 4.86 8.42 -7.74
N ASP A 109 6.07 8.98 -7.81
CA ASP A 109 7.31 8.29 -7.41
C ASP A 109 7.28 7.87 -5.92
N ALA A 110 6.83 8.77 -5.04
CA ALA A 110 6.70 8.50 -3.62
C ALA A 110 5.65 7.42 -3.33
N ALA A 111 4.51 7.45 -4.01
CA ALA A 111 3.46 6.45 -3.86
C ALA A 111 3.94 5.03 -4.20
N GLY A 112 4.91 4.90 -5.11
CA GLY A 112 5.59 3.63 -5.38
C GLY A 112 6.28 3.00 -4.16
N GLN A 113 6.71 3.82 -3.19
CA GLN A 113 7.34 3.36 -1.96
C GLN A 113 6.35 3.02 -0.83
N ALA A 114 5.07 3.35 -1.00
CA ALA A 114 4.07 3.20 0.05
C ALA A 114 3.62 1.75 0.26
N ALA A 115 3.58 0.95 -0.82
CA ALA A 115 3.07 -0.42 -0.79
C ALA A 115 3.71 -1.29 0.33
N PRO A 116 5.05 -1.42 0.43
CA PRO A 116 5.65 -2.25 1.47
C PRO A 116 5.34 -1.76 2.89
N ILE A 117 5.19 -0.45 3.11
CA ILE A 117 4.88 0.13 4.42
C ILE A 117 3.49 -0.31 4.88
N PHE A 118 2.49 -0.19 4.01
CA PHE A 118 1.14 -0.63 4.29
C PHE A 118 1.03 -2.15 4.45
N ILE A 119 1.69 -2.94 3.59
CA ILE A 119 1.71 -4.40 3.69
C ILE A 119 2.31 -4.84 5.03
N ASN A 120 3.40 -4.20 5.48
CA ASN A 120 3.99 -4.50 6.79
C ASN A 120 3.02 -4.20 7.93
N ALA A 121 2.30 -3.07 7.89
CA ALA A 121 1.29 -2.74 8.89
C ALA A 121 0.11 -3.74 8.92
N ILE A 122 -0.31 -4.25 7.76
CA ILE A 122 -1.36 -5.28 7.64
C ILE A 122 -0.88 -6.62 8.19
N LYS A 123 0.38 -7.02 7.90
CA LYS A 123 0.96 -8.26 8.43
C LYS A 123 1.02 -8.25 9.96
N GLN A 124 1.27 -7.10 10.57
CA GLN A 124 1.30 -6.90 12.02
C GLN A 124 -0.09 -6.80 12.67
N MET A 125 -1.17 -6.79 11.89
CA MET A 125 -2.54 -6.74 12.40
C MET A 125 -2.87 -8.00 13.19
N THR A 126 -3.38 -7.83 14.42
CA THR A 126 -3.85 -8.95 15.24
C THR A 126 -5.25 -9.40 14.82
N ILE A 127 -5.70 -10.56 15.32
CA ILE A 127 -7.09 -11.02 15.10
C ILE A 127 -8.07 -10.00 15.71
N GLN A 128 -7.75 -9.47 16.89
CA GLN A 128 -8.55 -8.45 17.58
C GLN A 128 -8.66 -7.17 16.76
N ASP A 129 -7.55 -6.68 16.17
CA ASP A 129 -7.58 -5.52 15.27
C ASP A 129 -8.49 -5.77 14.06
N GLY A 130 -8.38 -6.96 13.46
CA GLY A 130 -9.22 -7.35 12.32
C GLY A 130 -10.71 -7.36 12.66
N PHE A 131 -11.07 -7.87 13.84
CA PHE A 131 -12.45 -7.82 14.34
C PHE A 131 -12.93 -6.40 14.65
N ALA A 132 -12.08 -5.57 15.24
CA ALA A 132 -12.38 -4.17 15.51
C ALA A 132 -12.61 -3.38 14.21
N ILE A 133 -11.88 -3.70 13.14
CA ILE A 133 -12.10 -3.14 11.81
C ILE A 133 -13.42 -3.64 11.23
N LEU A 134 -13.69 -4.95 11.27
CA LEU A 134 -14.90 -5.54 10.71
C LEU A 134 -16.19 -5.04 11.38
N LYS A 135 -16.15 -4.86 12.71
CA LYS A 135 -17.29 -4.38 13.51
C LYS A 135 -17.33 -2.86 13.66
N GLY A 136 -16.29 -2.18 13.19
CA GLY A 136 -16.14 -0.74 13.31
C GLY A 136 -16.91 0.03 12.25
N SER A 137 -16.61 1.32 12.13
CA SER A 137 -17.17 2.17 11.09
C SER A 137 -16.45 1.98 9.76
N ASP A 138 -17.01 2.57 8.70
CA ASP A 138 -16.42 2.58 7.36
C ASP A 138 -14.98 3.11 7.31
N THR A 139 -14.56 3.87 8.32
CA THR A 139 -13.22 4.44 8.42
C THR A 139 -12.25 3.66 9.31
N SER A 140 -12.67 2.54 9.92
CA SER A 140 -11.83 1.81 10.88
C SER A 140 -10.55 1.26 10.26
N ALA A 141 -10.62 0.67 9.06
CA ALA A 141 -9.44 0.18 8.35
C ALA A 141 -8.46 1.32 8.02
N THR A 142 -8.99 2.43 7.50
CA THR A 142 -8.20 3.63 7.18
C THR A 142 -7.53 4.21 8.42
N SER A 143 -8.25 4.26 9.55
CA SER A 143 -7.73 4.79 10.81
C SER A 143 -6.61 3.92 11.37
N TYR A 144 -6.79 2.60 11.34
CA TYR A 144 -5.75 1.64 11.73
C TYR A 144 -4.49 1.83 10.88
N LEU A 145 -4.64 1.83 9.55
CA LEU A 145 -3.51 1.98 8.63
C LEU A 145 -2.81 3.32 8.86
N ARG A 146 -3.56 4.43 8.93
CA ARG A 146 -3.01 5.76 9.22
C ARG A 146 -2.13 5.74 10.48
N ASN A 147 -2.66 5.21 11.58
CA ASN A 147 -1.92 5.16 12.84
C ASN A 147 -0.64 4.30 12.76
N LYS A 148 -0.65 3.23 11.96
CA LYS A 148 0.49 2.32 11.82
C LYS A 148 1.50 2.76 10.75
N THR A 149 1.11 3.62 9.81
CA THR A 149 1.94 3.95 8.64
C THR A 149 2.35 5.41 8.53
N THR A 150 1.74 6.36 9.24
CA THR A 150 2.07 7.80 9.07
C THR A 150 3.55 8.10 9.30
N ALA A 151 4.16 7.59 10.37
CA ALA A 151 5.58 7.80 10.65
C ALA A 151 6.48 7.22 9.54
N PRO A 152 6.42 5.91 9.22
CA PRO A 152 7.27 5.34 8.17
C PRO A 152 7.00 5.91 6.77
N LEU A 153 5.75 6.30 6.46
CA LEU A 153 5.45 7.02 5.21
C LEU A 153 6.15 8.37 5.17
N THR A 154 6.12 9.12 6.28
CA THR A 154 6.77 10.44 6.36
C THR A 154 8.28 10.30 6.14
N ASP A 155 8.91 9.31 6.76
CA ASP A 155 10.34 9.06 6.63
C ASP A 155 10.74 8.65 5.21
N ALA A 156 9.93 7.79 4.56
CA ALA A 156 10.17 7.36 3.19
C ALA A 156 9.91 8.47 2.16
N PHE A 157 8.85 9.28 2.36
CA PHE A 157 8.42 10.26 1.37
C PHE A 157 9.25 11.54 1.41
N ARG A 158 9.74 11.95 2.59
CA ARG A 158 10.52 13.19 2.76
C ARG A 158 11.67 13.35 1.76
N PRO A 159 12.60 12.38 1.59
CA PRO A 159 13.70 12.53 0.63
C PRO A 159 13.23 12.55 -0.83
N VAL A 160 12.17 11.82 -1.17
CA VAL A 160 11.60 11.80 -2.54
C VAL A 160 10.99 13.15 -2.89
N ILE A 161 10.23 13.73 -1.96
CA ILE A 161 9.64 15.05 -2.10
C ILE A 161 10.74 16.11 -2.19
N GLN A 162 11.74 16.08 -1.30
CA GLN A 162 12.85 17.02 -1.31
C GLN A 162 13.61 16.98 -2.64
N GLY A 163 14.02 15.79 -3.10
CA GLY A 163 14.73 15.65 -4.37
C GLY A 163 13.89 16.10 -5.56
N SER A 164 12.56 15.97 -5.49
CA SER A 164 11.68 16.45 -6.55
C SER A 164 11.53 17.96 -6.56
N LEU A 165 11.44 18.59 -5.37
CA LEU A 165 11.45 20.05 -5.22
C LEU A 165 12.77 20.67 -5.72
N GLU A 166 13.90 19.99 -5.48
CA GLU A 166 15.20 20.41 -6.01
C GLU A 166 15.24 20.31 -7.54
N LYS A 167 14.74 19.22 -8.13
CA LYS A 167 14.73 18.98 -9.60
C LYS A 167 13.92 20.00 -10.38
N VAL A 168 12.79 20.47 -9.85
CA VAL A 168 11.96 21.49 -10.53
C VAL A 168 12.56 22.88 -10.46
N GLY A 169 13.71 23.02 -9.80
CA GLY A 169 14.22 24.32 -9.41
C GLY A 169 13.18 25.05 -8.57
N ALA A 170 12.29 24.36 -7.84
CA ALA A 170 11.37 25.00 -6.92
C ALA A 170 12.25 25.77 -5.97
N THR A 171 13.30 25.21 -5.38
CA THR A 171 14.23 26.01 -4.55
C THR A 171 14.70 27.32 -5.18
N LYS A 172 14.86 27.43 -6.52
CA LYS A 172 15.23 28.69 -7.20
C LYS A 172 14.01 29.57 -7.55
N TYR A 173 12.94 28.99 -8.10
CA TYR A 173 11.70 29.68 -8.42
C TYR A 173 10.92 30.02 -7.16
N TRP A 174 10.65 29.08 -6.26
CA TRP A 174 10.15 29.21 -4.89
C TRP A 174 10.89 30.27 -4.07
N THR A 175 12.23 30.28 -4.04
CA THR A 175 12.96 31.35 -3.32
C THR A 175 12.74 32.70 -3.99
N THR A 176 12.76 32.77 -5.32
CA THR A 176 12.46 34.02 -6.06
C THR A 176 11.01 34.48 -5.84
N MET A 177 10.09 33.53 -5.74
CA MET A 177 8.64 33.68 -5.64
C MET A 177 8.22 34.15 -4.24
N ILE A 178 8.75 33.49 -3.21
CA ILE A 178 8.58 33.87 -1.80
C ILE A 178 9.30 35.20 -1.51
N ASN A 179 10.49 35.44 -2.08
CA ASN A 179 11.18 36.73 -1.91
C ASN A 179 10.45 37.89 -2.61
N ALA A 180 9.85 37.67 -3.79
CA ALA A 180 9.03 38.68 -4.46
C ALA A 180 7.74 38.98 -3.67
N TYR A 181 7.09 37.95 -3.13
CA TYR A 181 5.91 38.10 -2.27
C TYR A 181 6.22 38.80 -0.93
N ASN A 182 7.31 38.40 -0.24
CA ASN A 182 7.75 38.99 1.03
C ASN A 182 8.21 40.45 0.90
N LYS A 183 8.55 40.92 -0.31
CA LYS A 183 8.84 42.34 -0.59
C LYS A 183 7.59 43.21 -0.74
N VAL A 184 6.43 42.62 -0.98
CA VAL A 184 5.17 43.33 -1.30
C VAL A 184 4.07 43.05 -0.26
N SER A 185 4.20 42.00 0.56
CA SER A 185 3.21 41.57 1.56
C SER A 185 3.61 41.93 2.99
N PHE A 186 2.64 42.38 3.78
CA PHE A 186 2.79 42.62 5.24
C PHE A 186 2.68 41.34 6.09
N LYS A 187 2.46 40.17 5.48
CA LYS A 187 2.49 38.85 6.14
C LYS A 187 3.55 37.96 5.50
N LYS A 188 4.68 37.79 6.21
CA LYS A 188 5.83 37.02 5.74
C LYS A 188 5.53 35.53 5.73
N VAL A 189 5.86 34.85 4.63
CA VAL A 189 5.87 33.38 4.53
C VAL A 189 7.33 32.93 4.52
N ASN A 190 7.65 31.89 5.30
CA ASN A 190 9.04 31.46 5.46
C ASN A 190 9.50 30.66 4.23
N PRO A 191 10.67 30.98 3.63
CA PRO A 191 11.19 30.31 2.45
C PRO A 191 11.93 28.98 2.72
N ASP A 192 12.18 28.65 3.99
CA ASP A 192 12.92 27.46 4.45
C ASP A 192 12.01 26.25 4.74
#